data_AF-A0A3C0PJC1-F1
#
_entry.id   AF-A0A3C0PJC1-F1
#
_cell.length_a   1.000
_cell.length_b   1.000
_cell.length_c   1.000
_cell.angle_alpha   90.00
_cell.angle_beta   90.00
_cell.angle_gamma   90.00
#
_symmetry.space_group_name_H-M   'P 1'
#
loop_
_entity.id
_entity.type
_entity.pdbx_description
1 polymer ?
#
loop_
_entity_poly.entity_id
_entity_poly.type
_entity_poly.pdbx_seq_one_letter_code
_entity_poly.pdbx_strand_id
1 'polypeptide(L)'
;MRSEALDISIVNRGGALRISLGGPFHDEQVTGFKEKICGLIDDGNHHIVIDMENVTLMGDSVALMFLSLVNIIQGKKGDIKFIFRNDVVSKSLAAYRNIFNIYPDDLALKTGGFFGILKYRRRILARKTGIRLSKPIALVLLFTLAGWFISLF
;
A
#
# COMPACT_ATOMS: atom_id res chain seq x y z
N MET A 1 -6.68 22.63 25.91
CA MET A 1 -7.36 21.96 24.78
C MET A 1 -6.99 22.70 23.50
N ARG A 2 -5.90 22.32 22.84
CA ARG A 2 -5.54 22.82 21.50
C ARG A 2 -5.89 21.70 20.54
N SER A 3 -7.08 21.79 19.96
CA SER A 3 -7.48 20.90 18.87
C SER A 3 -6.80 21.41 17.61
N GLU A 4 -5.53 21.03 17.40
CA GLU A 4 -4.96 21.12 16.06
C GLU A 4 -5.75 20.13 15.21
N ALA A 5 -6.60 20.66 14.35
CA ALA A 5 -7.56 19.88 13.59
C ALA A 5 -6.82 19.06 12.52
N LEU A 6 -7.19 17.78 12.41
CA LEU A 6 -6.83 16.96 11.26
C LEU A 6 -7.60 17.49 10.06
N ASP A 7 -6.86 17.96 9.05
CA ASP A 7 -7.45 18.37 7.78
C ASP A 7 -7.68 17.12 6.93
N ILE A 8 -8.94 16.89 6.56
CA ILE A 8 -9.37 15.73 5.78
C ILE A 8 -10.01 16.26 4.50
N SER A 9 -9.35 16.02 3.37
CA SER A 9 -9.92 16.32 2.06
C SER A 9 -10.21 15.03 1.31
N ILE A 10 -11.44 14.93 0.79
CA ILE A 10 -11.92 13.75 0.06
C ILE A 10 -12.19 14.19 -1.38
N VAL A 11 -11.53 13.54 -2.33
CA VAL A 11 -11.66 13.84 -3.76
C VAL A 11 -11.87 12.54 -4.52
N ASN A 12 -12.99 12.42 -5.23
CA ASN A 12 -13.21 11.31 -6.16
C ASN A 12 -12.51 11.63 -7.49
N ARG A 13 -11.55 10.80 -7.91
CA ARG A 13 -10.91 10.92 -9.22
C ARG A 13 -10.94 9.58 -9.94
N GLY A 14 -11.73 9.50 -11.01
CA GLY A 14 -11.68 8.39 -11.97
C GLY A 14 -12.02 7.02 -11.38
N GLY A 15 -12.96 6.97 -10.42
CA GLY A 15 -13.39 5.71 -9.79
C GLY A 15 -12.50 5.26 -8.62
N ALA A 16 -11.52 6.07 -8.22
CA ALA A 16 -10.77 5.90 -6.97
C ALA A 16 -11.03 7.09 -6.04
N LEU A 17 -11.31 6.77 -4.78
CA LEU A 17 -11.52 7.75 -3.72
C LEU A 17 -10.17 8.15 -3.14
N ARG A 18 -9.75 9.40 -3.32
CA ARG A 18 -8.54 9.95 -2.71
C ARG A 18 -8.90 10.69 -1.43
N ILE A 19 -8.17 10.40 -0.37
CA ILE A 19 -8.34 11.00 0.95
C ILE A 19 -6.99 11.54 1.36
N SER A 20 -6.82 12.86 1.35
CA SER A 20 -5.60 13.50 1.82
C SER A 20 -5.78 13.95 3.27
N LEU A 21 -4.82 13.56 4.10
CA LEU A 21 -4.74 13.83 5.52
C LEU A 21 -3.59 14.81 5.79
N GLY A 22 -3.87 15.87 6.53
CA GLY A 22 -2.89 16.89 6.92
C GLY A 22 -3.00 17.25 8.40
N GLY A 23 -1.86 17.52 9.04
CA GLY A 23 -1.80 17.88 10.46
C GLY A 23 -1.64 16.68 11.40
N PRO A 24 -1.87 16.88 12.71
CA PRO A 24 -1.57 15.85 13.71
C PRO A 24 -2.77 14.91 13.92
N PHE A 25 -2.56 13.63 13.64
CA PHE A 25 -3.57 12.59 13.78
C PHE A 25 -3.54 11.99 15.19
N HIS A 26 -4.46 12.43 16.03
CA HIS A 26 -4.61 11.98 17.41
C HIS A 26 -5.61 10.82 17.54
N ASP A 27 -5.49 10.06 18.62
CA ASP A 27 -6.33 8.88 18.88
C ASP A 27 -7.83 9.22 19.00
N GLU A 28 -8.17 10.45 19.44
CA GLU A 28 -9.56 10.92 19.56
C GLU A 28 -10.30 10.96 18.21
N GLN A 29 -9.56 11.15 17.11
CA GLN A 29 -10.13 11.28 15.76
C GLN A 29 -10.25 9.93 15.05
N VAL A 30 -9.68 8.86 15.63
CA VAL A 30 -9.62 7.51 15.03
C VAL A 30 -11.00 6.93 14.78
N THR A 31 -11.90 6.98 15.77
CA THR A 31 -13.24 6.39 15.65
C THR A 31 -14.05 7.09 14.55
N GLY A 32 -14.09 8.42 14.57
CA GLY A 32 -14.84 9.20 13.58
C GLY A 32 -14.29 9.06 12.17
N PHE A 33 -12.96 8.94 12.01
CA PHE A 33 -12.36 8.68 10.71
C PHE A 33 -12.71 7.27 10.21
N LYS A 34 -12.58 6.25 11.07
CA LYS A 34 -12.90 4.86 10.74
C LYS A 34 -14.34 4.71 10.25
N GLU A 35 -15.30 5.30 10.95
CA GLU A 35 -16.72 5.25 10.56
C GLU A 35 -16.96 5.88 9.19
N LYS A 36 -16.34 7.03 8.90
CA LYS A 36 -16.44 7.68 7.58
C LYS A 36 -15.89 6.78 6.47
N ILE A 37 -14.74 6.15 6.68
CA ILE A 37 -14.14 5.25 5.67
C ILE A 37 -15.01 4.00 5.49
N CYS A 38 -15.50 3.41 6.58
CA CYS A 38 -16.39 2.25 6.51
C CYS A 38 -17.67 2.59 5.72
N GLY A 39 -18.29 3.74 5.96
CA GLY A 39 -19.44 4.19 5.19
C GLY A 39 -19.13 4.29 3.69
N LEU A 40 -17.97 4.87 3.34
CA LEU A 40 -17.55 4.97 1.93
C LEU A 40 -17.28 3.59 1.29
N ILE A 41 -16.76 2.63 2.06
CA ILE A 41 -16.58 1.24 1.62
C ILE A 41 -17.92 0.52 1.45
N ASP A 42 -18.90 0.81 2.31
CA ASP A 42 -20.27 0.28 2.23
C ASP A 42 -21.02 0.85 1.02
N ASP A 43 -20.78 2.11 0.67
CA ASP A 43 -21.32 2.79 -0.52
C ASP A 43 -20.76 2.27 -1.85
N GLY A 44 -19.89 1.25 -1.82
CA GLY A 44 -19.34 0.59 -3.01
C GLY A 44 -18.01 1.17 -3.51
N ASN A 45 -17.34 2.03 -2.74
CA ASN A 45 -16.00 2.48 -3.10
C ASN A 45 -14.97 1.40 -2.74
N HIS A 46 -14.58 0.62 -3.75
CA HIS A 46 -13.62 -0.47 -3.59
C HIS A 46 -12.15 -0.03 -3.76
N HIS A 47 -11.89 1.20 -4.23
CA HIS A 47 -10.54 1.70 -4.46
C HIS A 47 -10.33 2.99 -3.69
N ILE A 48 -9.54 2.92 -2.61
CA ILE A 48 -9.28 4.06 -1.73
C ILE A 48 -7.78 4.34 -1.69
N VAL A 49 -7.42 5.60 -1.86
CA VAL A 49 -6.04 6.08 -1.80
C VAL A 49 -5.95 7.08 -0.65
N ILE A 50 -5.15 6.77 0.35
CA ILE A 50 -4.96 7.61 1.54
C ILE A 50 -3.59 8.27 1.45
N ASP A 51 -3.59 9.58 1.34
CA ASP A 51 -2.41 10.43 1.25
C ASP A 51 -2.12 11.04 2.61
N MET A 52 -0.95 10.72 3.16
CA MET A 52 -0.50 11.09 4.51
C MET A 52 0.80 11.90 4.47
N GLU A 53 1.13 12.51 3.34
CA GLU A 53 2.38 13.28 3.21
C GLU A 53 2.45 14.45 4.21
N ASN A 54 1.32 15.12 4.44
CA ASN A 54 1.22 16.30 5.30
C ASN A 54 0.90 15.97 6.77
N VAL A 55 0.93 14.70 7.18
CA VAL A 55 0.67 14.30 8.56
C VAL A 55 1.88 14.61 9.43
N THR A 56 1.71 15.41 10.47
CA THR A 56 2.81 15.87 11.34
C THR A 56 3.04 14.97 12.56
N LEU A 57 1.99 14.29 13.03
CA LEU A 57 2.02 13.40 14.18
C LEU A 57 1.04 12.25 13.96
N MET A 58 1.39 11.05 14.41
CA MET A 58 0.55 9.86 14.28
C MET A 58 0.52 9.10 15.60
N GLY A 59 -0.67 9.00 16.21
CA GLY A 59 -0.90 8.19 17.40
C GLY A 59 -0.77 6.69 17.13
N ASP A 60 -0.47 5.93 18.18
CA ASP A 60 -0.28 4.48 18.10
C ASP A 60 -1.55 3.75 17.69
N SER A 61 -2.71 4.22 18.16
CA SER A 61 -4.02 3.64 17.83
C SER A 61 -4.39 3.83 16.35
N VAL A 62 -3.83 4.85 15.68
CA VAL A 62 -4.08 5.15 14.28
C VAL A 62 -3.53 4.04 13.36
N ALA A 63 -2.39 3.45 13.70
CA ALA A 63 -1.81 2.35 12.92
C ALA A 63 -2.70 1.11 12.94
N LEU A 64 -3.27 0.77 14.10
CA LEU A 64 -4.21 -0.35 14.25
C LEU A 64 -5.52 -0.10 13.50
N MET A 65 -5.99 1.14 13.49
CA MET A 65 -7.16 1.53 12.70
C MET A 65 -6.92 1.29 11.20
N PHE A 66 -5.79 1.72 10.65
CA PHE A 66 -5.48 1.47 9.24
C PHE A 66 -5.39 -0.02 8.92
N LEU A 67 -4.84 -0.82 9.82
CA LEU A 67 -4.82 -2.28 9.66
C LEU A 67 -6.25 -2.85 9.60
N SER A 68 -7.13 -2.41 10.51
CA SER A 68 -8.54 -2.80 10.50
C SER A 68 -9.23 -2.42 9.19
N LEU A 69 -8.99 -1.21 8.66
CA LEU A 69 -9.57 -0.75 7.40
C LEU A 69 -9.09 -1.57 6.21
N VAL A 70 -7.81 -1.92 6.16
CA VAL A 70 -7.25 -2.80 5.11
C VAL A 70 -7.91 -4.18 5.14
N ASN A 71 -8.11 -4.76 6.31
CA ASN A 71 -8.79 -6.06 6.41
C ASN A 71 -10.24 -5.99 5.95
N ILE A 72 -10.97 -4.92 6.31
CA ILE A 72 -12.37 -4.72 5.88
C ILE A 72 -12.45 -4.60 4.36
N ILE A 73 -11.60 -3.77 3.74
CA ILE A 73 -11.66 -3.56 2.29
C ILE A 73 -11.23 -4.81 1.51
N GLN A 74 -10.23 -5.55 2.01
CA GLN A 74 -9.80 -6.81 1.39
C GLN A 74 -10.91 -7.86 1.42
N GLY A 75 -11.68 -7.94 2.51
CA GLY A 75 -12.86 -8.79 2.60
C GLY A 75 -13.92 -8.47 1.52
N LYS A 76 -13.99 -7.23 1.07
CA LYS A 76 -14.86 -6.77 -0.02
C LYS A 76 -14.20 -6.73 -1.39
N LYS A 77 -13.04 -7.38 -1.56
CA LYS A 77 -12.23 -7.39 -2.79
C LYS A 77 -11.79 -6.00 -3.27
N GLY A 78 -11.75 -5.01 -2.38
CA GLY A 78 -11.21 -3.69 -2.67
C GLY A 78 -9.74 -3.57 -2.27
N ASP A 79 -9.14 -2.41 -2.58
CA ASP A 79 -7.73 -2.10 -2.34
C ASP A 79 -7.60 -0.72 -1.68
N ILE A 80 -6.80 -0.66 -0.62
CA ILE A 80 -6.37 0.58 0.02
C ILE A 80 -4.89 0.78 -0.28
N LYS A 81 -4.56 1.94 -0.84
CA LYS A 81 -3.19 2.36 -1.12
C LYS A 81 -2.84 3.54 -0.22
N PHE A 82 -1.61 3.55 0.29
CA PHE A 82 -1.12 4.62 1.15
C PHE A 82 -0.03 5.41 0.41
N ILE A 83 -0.14 6.73 0.40
CA ILE A 83 0.91 7.62 -0.10
C ILE A 83 1.55 8.30 1.09
N PHE A 84 2.84 8.08 1.31
CA PHE A 84 3.61 8.88 2.25
C PHE A 84 5.11 8.78 1.96
N ARG A 85 5.79 9.91 2.18
CA ARG A 85 7.25 10.00 2.19
C ARG A 85 7.81 10.38 3.58
N ASN A 86 6.92 10.76 4.51
CA ASN A 86 7.28 11.29 5.81
C ASN A 86 7.84 10.21 6.76
N ASP A 87 8.96 10.52 7.42
CA ASP A 87 9.63 9.65 8.39
C ASP A 87 8.77 9.37 9.64
N VAL A 88 7.91 10.32 10.04
CA VAL A 88 7.01 10.17 11.20
C VAL A 88 6.04 9.01 10.95
N VAL A 89 5.32 9.08 9.83
CA VAL A 89 4.37 8.06 9.39
C VAL A 89 5.07 6.73 9.10
N SER A 90 6.28 6.78 8.52
CA SER A 90 7.06 5.57 8.25
C SER A 90 7.51 4.85 9.52
N LYS A 91 7.76 5.55 10.64
CA LYS A 91 8.11 4.93 11.92
C LYS A 91 6.89 4.27 12.55
N SER A 92 5.76 4.97 12.62
CA SER A 92 4.53 4.45 13.22
C SER A 92 3.95 3.25 12.44
N LEU A 93 4.10 3.24 11.11
CA LEU A 93 3.64 2.13 10.26
C LEU A 93 4.71 1.07 9.97
N ALA A 94 5.91 1.18 10.57
CA ALA A 94 7.03 0.27 10.29
C ALA A 94 6.68 -1.20 10.58
N ALA A 95 5.96 -1.46 11.67
CA ALA A 95 5.57 -2.81 12.09
C ALA A 95 4.68 -3.53 11.06
N TYR A 96 3.91 -2.76 10.28
CA TYR A 96 2.90 -3.27 9.35
C TYR A 96 3.23 -2.97 7.88
N ARG A 97 4.47 -2.55 7.60
CA ARG A 97 4.94 -2.18 6.26
C ARG A 97 4.73 -3.27 5.20
N ASN A 98 4.70 -4.53 5.61
CA ASN A 98 4.50 -5.68 4.72
C ASN A 98 3.02 -5.88 4.30
N ILE A 99 2.08 -5.29 5.04
CA ILE A 99 0.63 -5.39 4.81
C ILE A 99 0.15 -4.21 3.96
N PHE A 100 0.78 -3.05 4.13
CA PHE A 100 0.38 -1.83 3.45
C PHE A 100 0.98 -1.70 2.05
N ASN A 101 0.13 -1.39 1.07
CA ASN A 101 0.53 -1.00 -0.28
C ASN A 101 0.97 0.48 -0.27
N ILE A 102 2.26 0.71 0.05
CA ILE A 102 2.84 2.05 0.22
C ILE A 102 3.45 2.56 -1.10
N TYR A 103 3.08 3.76 -1.51
CA TYR A 103 3.58 4.46 -2.69
C TYR A 103 4.23 5.79 -2.28
N PRO A 104 5.39 6.15 -2.85
CA PRO A 104 6.05 7.42 -2.54
C PRO A 104 5.45 8.63 -3.28
N ASP A 105 4.67 8.41 -4.34
CA ASP A 105 4.22 9.47 -5.26
C ASP A 105 3.02 9.02 -6.11
N ASP A 106 2.21 9.98 -6.58
CA ASP A 106 1.06 9.79 -7.48
C ASP A 106 1.46 9.16 -8.82
N LEU A 107 2.67 9.42 -9.29
CA LEU A 107 3.21 8.79 -10.50
C LEU A 107 3.42 7.28 -10.30
N ALA A 108 3.74 6.85 -9.08
CA ALA A 108 3.89 5.43 -8.73
C ALA A 108 2.54 4.71 -8.62
N LEU A 109 1.46 5.44 -8.31
CA LEU A 109 0.09 4.94 -8.38
C LEU A 109 -0.37 4.68 -9.82
N LYS A 110 -0.05 5.59 -10.75
CA LYS A 110 -0.40 5.43 -12.18
C LYS A 110 0.41 4.34 -12.89
N THR A 111 1.67 4.15 -12.51
CA THR A 111 2.51 3.04 -13.04
C THR A 111 2.33 1.71 -12.28
N GLY A 112 1.52 1.72 -11.21
CA GLY A 112 1.28 0.62 -10.29
C GLY A 112 0.22 -0.39 -10.73
N GLY A 113 -0.09 -0.51 -12.03
CA GLY A 113 -0.87 -1.64 -12.54
C GLY A 113 0.02 -2.89 -12.52
N PHE A 114 -0.31 -3.87 -11.67
CA PHE A 114 0.26 -5.24 -11.51
C PHE A 114 1.80 -5.44 -11.58
N PHE A 115 2.47 -4.95 -12.63
CA PHE A 115 3.92 -4.95 -12.82
C PHE A 115 4.70 -4.00 -11.87
N GLY A 116 4.08 -2.92 -11.37
CA GLY A 116 4.72 -1.99 -10.43
C GLY A 116 5.04 -2.61 -9.06
N ILE A 117 4.14 -3.47 -8.57
CA ILE A 117 4.28 -4.21 -7.30
C ILE A 117 5.49 -5.16 -7.38
N LEU A 118 5.73 -5.76 -8.55
CA LEU A 118 6.89 -6.62 -8.78
C LEU A 118 8.21 -5.84 -8.81
N LYS A 119 8.20 -4.59 -9.31
CA LYS A 119 9.40 -3.75 -9.41
C LYS A 119 9.83 -3.18 -8.05
N TYR A 120 8.88 -2.86 -7.18
CA TYR A 120 9.17 -2.43 -5.81
C TYR A 120 9.66 -3.59 -4.92
N ARG A 121 9.04 -4.78 -5.04
CA ARG A 121 9.55 -6.00 -4.39
C ARG A 121 10.94 -6.41 -4.90
N ARG A 122 11.28 -6.16 -6.17
CA ARG A 122 12.64 -6.40 -6.69
C ARG A 122 13.72 -5.57 -6.01
N ARG A 123 13.47 -4.33 -5.56
CA ARG A 123 14.50 -3.55 -4.86
C ARG A 123 14.82 -4.09 -3.46
N ILE A 124 13.86 -4.70 -2.79
CA ILE A 124 14.06 -5.30 -1.45
C ILE A 124 14.59 -6.74 -1.57
N LEU A 125 14.19 -7.49 -2.61
CA LEU A 125 14.69 -8.85 -2.84
C LEU A 125 16.10 -8.88 -3.46
N ALA A 126 16.48 -7.86 -4.25
CA ALA A 126 17.82 -7.78 -4.87
C ALA A 126 18.97 -7.71 -3.87
N ARG A 127 18.72 -7.37 -2.60
CA ARG A 127 19.76 -7.39 -1.56
C ARG A 127 20.00 -8.76 -0.94
N LYS A 128 19.12 -9.76 -1.12
CA LYS A 128 19.24 -11.04 -0.41
C LYS A 128 19.27 -12.32 -1.26
N THR A 129 18.95 -12.27 -2.56
CA THR A 129 19.16 -13.42 -3.45
C THR A 129 20.22 -13.10 -4.50
N GLY A 130 21.48 -13.18 -4.05
CA GLY A 130 22.66 -13.20 -4.93
C GLY A 130 22.81 -14.54 -5.67
N ILE A 131 21.74 -15.08 -6.27
CA ILE A 131 21.90 -16.19 -7.23
C ILE A 131 22.25 -15.55 -8.57
N ARG A 132 23.55 -15.31 -8.76
CA ARG A 132 24.12 -15.07 -10.09
C ARG A 132 24.08 -16.39 -10.86
N LEU A 133 22.92 -16.72 -11.42
CA LEU A 133 22.85 -17.78 -12.41
C LEU A 133 23.63 -17.30 -13.64
N SER A 134 24.73 -17.98 -13.98
CA SER A 134 25.52 -17.60 -15.14
C SER A 134 24.69 -17.84 -16.41
N LYS A 135 24.82 -16.95 -17.41
CA LYS A 135 24.09 -17.03 -18.68
C LYS A 135 24.07 -18.44 -19.32
N PRO A 136 25.17 -19.24 -19.31
CA PRO A 136 25.12 -20.58 -19.89
C PRO A 136 24.26 -21.57 -19.09
N ILE A 137 24.24 -21.49 -17.76
CA ILE A 137 23.41 -22.38 -16.93
C ILE A 137 21.91 -22.12 -17.13
N ALA A 138 21.53 -20.86 -17.34
CA ALA A 138 20.15 -20.51 -17.67
C ALA A 138 19.68 -21.18 -18.97
N LEU A 139 20.56 -21.28 -19.96
CA LEU A 139 20.26 -21.87 -21.27
C LEU A 139 20.11 -23.39 -21.18
N VAL A 140 20.99 -24.06 -20.42
CA VAL A 140 20.88 -25.50 -20.15
C VAL A 140 19.56 -25.82 -19.45
N LEU A 141 19.21 -25.06 -18.41
CA LEU A 141 17.98 -25.28 -17.63
C LEU A 141 16.73 -25.08 -18.49
N LEU A 142 16.75 -24.10 -19.41
CA LEU A 142 15.67 -23.86 -20.37
C LEU A 142 15.52 -25.02 -21.35
N PHE A 143 16.62 -25.55 -21.90
CA PHE A 143 16.58 -26.71 -22.80
C PHE A 143 16.11 -27.98 -22.09
N THR A 144 16.56 -28.22 -20.85
CA THR A 144 16.12 -29.37 -20.06
C THR A 144 14.62 -29.32 -19.79
N LEU A 145 14.09 -28.15 -19.40
CA LEU A 145 12.66 -27.97 -19.18
C LEU A 145 11.86 -28.12 -20.48
N ALA A 146 12.33 -27.54 -21.58
CA ALA A 146 11.67 -27.65 -22.89
C ALA A 146 11.62 -29.11 -23.38
N GLY A 147 12.71 -29.86 -23.23
CA GLY A 147 12.75 -31.30 -23.55
C GLY A 147 11.79 -32.11 -22.70
N TRP A 148 11.66 -31.76 -21.42
CA TRP A 148 10.69 -32.38 -20.51
C TRP A 148 9.25 -32.15 -20.95
N PHE A 149 8.90 -30.91 -21.33
CA PHE A 149 7.57 -30.58 -21.83
C PHE A 149 7.23 -31.32 -23.13
N ILE A 150 8.20 -31.50 -24.02
CA ILE A 150 8.02 -32.26 -25.27
C ILE A 150 7.82 -33.75 -24.98
N SER A 151 8.49 -34.32 -23.97
CA SER A 151 8.29 -35.73 -23.60
C SER A 151 6.95 -36.04 -22.96
N LEU A 152 6.23 -35.01 -22.49
CA LEU A 152 4.98 -35.15 -21.76
C LEU A 152 3.74 -35.03 -22.68
N PHE A 153 3.96 -34.74 -23.97
CA PHE A 153 2.95 -34.60 -25.01
C PHE A 153 3.12 -35.69 -26.07
#